data_AF-A0A377K4V4-F1
#
_entry.id   AF-A0A377K4V4-F1
#
_cell.length_a   1.000
_cell.length_b   1.000
_cell.length_c   1.000
_cell.angle_alpha   90.00
_cell.angle_beta   90.00
_cell.angle_gamma   90.00
#
_symmetry.space_group_name_H-M   'P 1'
#
loop_
_entity.id
_entity.type
_entity.pdbx_description
1 polymer ?
#
loop_
_entity_poly.entity_id
_entity_poly.type
_entity_poly.pdbx_seq_one_letter_code
_entity_poly.pdbx_strand_id
1 'polypeptide(L)'
;MLKSGVILKIIHLEGSPLTRIDGMMILGMFGGCFAAALWANNVKLRMPRSRIRIMQAIIGGIIAGFGARLAMGCNLAAFFTGIPQFSLHAWFFAIATAIGSWFGARFTLLPIFRIPVKMQKVSAASPLTQKPDQARRRFRLGMLVFFGMLGWALLTAMNQPKLGLAMLFGVGFGLLIERAQICFTSAFRDMWITGRTHMAKAIIIGMAVSAIGIFSYVQLGVEPKIMWAGPNAVIGGLLFGFGIVLAGGCETGWMYRAVEGQVHYWWVGLGNVIGSTILAYYWDDFAPALATDWDKINLLKTFGPMGGLLVTYLLLFAALMLIIGWEKRFFRRAAPQIAKEIA
;
A
#
# COMPACT_ATOMS: atom_id res chain seq x y z
N MET A 1 20.58 20.57 18.71
CA MET A 1 21.20 19.73 17.66
C MET A 1 20.29 18.54 17.42
N LEU A 2 19.44 18.58 16.38
CA LEU A 2 18.35 17.62 16.20
C LEU A 2 18.88 16.21 15.90
N LYS A 3 18.56 15.23 16.77
CA LYS A 3 18.73 13.77 16.61
C LYS A 3 18.11 13.18 15.32
N SER A 4 17.51 14.00 14.46
CA SER A 4 16.85 13.59 13.22
C SER A 4 17.74 13.77 11.98
N GLY A 5 18.93 14.35 12.12
CA GLY A 5 19.77 14.78 10.99
C GLY A 5 20.29 13.64 10.10
N VAL A 6 20.57 12.45 10.65
CA VAL A 6 21.17 11.35 9.89
C VAL A 6 20.13 10.64 9.03
N ILE A 7 18.93 10.35 9.56
CA ILE A 7 17.83 9.78 8.75
C ILE A 7 17.38 10.73 7.64
N LEU A 8 17.31 12.04 7.92
CA LEU A 8 16.94 13.06 6.93
C LEU A 8 17.96 13.12 5.78
N LYS A 9 19.25 12.92 6.07
CA LYS A 9 20.29 12.77 5.03
C LYS A 9 20.16 11.46 4.25
N ILE A 10 19.94 10.33 4.93
CA ILE A 10 19.76 9.02 4.28
C ILE A 10 18.55 9.01 3.31
N ILE A 11 17.51 9.78 3.62
CA ILE A 11 16.28 9.84 2.80
C ILE A 11 16.21 11.06 1.88
N HIS A 12 17.28 11.87 1.86
CA HIS A 12 17.40 13.09 1.06
C HIS A 12 16.19 14.03 1.28
N LEU A 13 15.84 14.27 2.54
CA LEU A 13 14.78 15.21 2.92
C LEU A 13 15.36 16.63 3.04
N GLU A 14 15.80 17.18 1.91
CA GLU A 14 16.18 18.60 1.81
C GLU A 14 15.12 19.35 0.98
N GLY A 15 14.65 20.48 1.50
CA GLY A 15 13.64 21.34 0.85
C GLY A 15 12.17 20.98 1.14
N SER A 16 11.27 21.57 0.35
CA SER A 16 9.82 21.41 0.50
C SER A 16 9.29 20.22 -0.34
N PRO A 17 8.04 19.74 -0.13
CA PRO A 17 7.45 18.72 -0.99
C PRO A 17 7.44 19.09 -2.48
N LEU A 18 7.47 20.37 -2.82
CA LEU A 18 7.45 20.88 -4.18
C LEU A 18 8.83 20.82 -4.87
N THR A 19 9.92 20.75 -4.10
CA THR A 19 11.27 20.66 -4.64
C THR A 19 11.77 19.22 -4.74
N ARG A 20 10.97 18.24 -4.32
CA ARG A 20 11.35 16.82 -4.23
C ARG A 20 10.56 15.96 -5.20
N ILE A 21 11.25 15.00 -5.81
CA ILE A 21 10.66 14.03 -6.76
C ILE A 21 9.49 13.27 -6.10
N ASP A 22 9.71 12.73 -4.90
CA ASP A 22 8.68 11.97 -4.18
C ASP A 22 7.46 12.84 -3.83
N GLY A 23 7.68 14.11 -3.46
CA GLY A 23 6.61 15.03 -3.09
C GLY A 23 5.75 15.42 -4.29
N MET A 24 6.38 15.76 -5.42
CA MET A 24 5.69 16.04 -6.67
C MET A 24 4.95 14.81 -7.22
N MET A 25 5.52 13.61 -7.08
CA MET A 25 4.86 12.36 -7.42
C MET A 25 3.61 12.12 -6.57
N ILE A 26 3.69 12.30 -5.24
CA ILE A 26 2.53 12.15 -4.34
C ILE A 26 1.43 13.16 -4.66
N LEU A 27 1.78 14.43 -4.93
CA LEU A 27 0.82 15.44 -5.36
C LEU A 27 0.13 15.03 -6.67
N GLY A 28 0.91 14.55 -7.63
CA GLY A 28 0.40 13.95 -8.86
C GLY A 28 -0.59 12.81 -8.57
N MET A 29 -0.22 11.88 -7.68
CA MET A 29 -1.06 10.74 -7.28
C MET A 29 -2.38 11.17 -6.67
N PHE A 30 -2.39 12.14 -5.74
CA PHE A 30 -3.62 12.67 -5.17
C PHE A 30 -4.51 13.34 -6.23
N GLY A 31 -3.92 14.14 -7.14
CA GLY A 31 -4.68 14.78 -8.22
C GLY A 31 -5.25 13.77 -9.23
N GLY A 32 -4.47 12.75 -9.59
CA GLY A 32 -4.92 11.63 -10.43
C GLY A 32 -6.06 10.85 -9.78
N CYS A 33 -5.91 10.45 -8.51
CA CYS A 33 -6.98 9.78 -7.77
C CYS A 33 -8.25 10.65 -7.69
N PHE A 34 -8.11 11.96 -7.48
CA PHE A 34 -9.27 12.86 -7.38
C PHE A 34 -10.01 13.02 -8.70
N ALA A 35 -9.27 13.16 -9.81
CA ALA A 35 -9.85 13.17 -11.14
C ALA A 35 -10.62 11.86 -11.43
N ALA A 36 -10.01 10.70 -11.16
CA ALA A 36 -10.66 9.40 -11.33
C ALA A 36 -11.91 9.24 -10.46
N ALA A 37 -11.83 9.58 -9.17
CA ALA A 37 -12.94 9.49 -8.24
C ALA A 37 -14.13 10.38 -8.65
N LEU A 38 -13.84 11.57 -9.20
CA LEU A 38 -14.85 12.48 -9.76
C LEU A 38 -15.49 11.91 -11.02
N TRP A 39 -14.72 11.34 -11.95
CA TRP A 39 -15.24 10.66 -13.14
C TRP A 39 -16.07 9.42 -12.79
N ALA A 40 -15.71 8.69 -11.73
CA ALA A 40 -16.47 7.55 -11.23
C ALA A 40 -17.72 7.96 -10.43
N ASN A 41 -17.97 9.26 -10.21
CA ASN A 41 -19.06 9.78 -9.39
C ASN A 41 -19.04 9.24 -7.94
N ASN A 42 -17.88 8.78 -7.45
CA ASN A 42 -17.74 8.07 -6.18
C ASN A 42 -17.48 8.99 -4.98
N VAL A 43 -17.16 10.27 -5.24
CA VAL A 43 -16.88 11.26 -4.19
C VAL A 43 -18.14 11.51 -3.36
N LYS A 44 -18.15 11.03 -2.12
CA LYS A 44 -19.23 11.27 -1.15
C LYS A 44 -18.65 11.23 0.26
N LEU A 45 -18.93 12.27 1.04
CA LEU A 45 -18.50 12.30 2.44
C LEU A 45 -19.22 11.20 3.23
N ARG A 46 -18.45 10.25 3.75
CA ARG A 46 -18.93 9.12 4.56
C ARG A 46 -18.27 9.18 5.93
N MET A 47 -19.05 9.54 6.95
CA MET A 47 -18.58 9.62 8.33
C MET A 47 -18.49 8.23 8.98
N PRO A 48 -17.44 7.95 9.76
CA PRO A 48 -17.36 6.72 10.55
C PRO A 48 -18.46 6.68 11.61
N ARG A 49 -19.19 5.55 11.68
CA ARG A 49 -20.33 5.38 12.60
C ARG A 49 -19.93 5.09 14.06
N SER A 50 -18.68 4.71 14.32
CA SER A 50 -18.22 4.26 15.64
C SER A 50 -16.87 4.86 16.00
N ARG A 51 -16.73 5.30 17.26
CA ARG A 51 -15.48 5.82 17.83
C ARG A 51 -14.39 4.75 17.92
N ILE A 52 -14.76 3.49 18.14
CA ILE A 52 -13.82 2.34 18.16
C ILE A 52 -13.10 2.25 16.81
N ARG A 53 -13.83 2.45 15.72
CA ARG A 53 -13.27 2.38 14.36
C ARG A 53 -12.28 3.51 14.08
N ILE A 54 -12.53 4.70 14.64
CA ILE A 54 -11.60 5.83 14.56
C ILE A 54 -10.33 5.52 15.37
N MET A 55 -10.46 4.97 16.57
CA MET A 55 -9.30 4.57 17.37
C MET A 55 -8.45 3.51 16.66
N GLN A 56 -9.10 2.51 16.05
CA GLN A 56 -8.42 1.52 15.21
C GLN A 56 -7.71 2.16 14.01
N ALA A 57 -8.33 3.15 13.36
CA ALA A 57 -7.74 3.88 12.25
C ALA A 57 -6.44 4.58 12.66
N ILE A 58 -6.47 5.31 13.78
CA ILE A 58 -5.32 6.07 14.27
C ILE A 58 -4.22 5.13 14.76
N ILE A 59 -4.55 4.18 15.65
CA ILE A 59 -3.57 3.25 16.22
C ILE A 59 -2.97 2.36 15.13
N GLY A 60 -3.81 1.77 14.28
CA GLY A 60 -3.34 0.97 13.15
C GLY A 60 -2.53 1.78 12.15
N GLY A 61 -2.92 3.04 11.91
CA GLY A 61 -2.17 3.97 11.07
C GLY A 61 -0.78 4.27 11.63
N ILE A 62 -0.66 4.54 12.93
CA ILE A 62 0.62 4.77 13.61
C ILE A 62 1.54 3.55 13.49
N ILE A 63 1.01 2.37 13.80
CA ILE A 63 1.79 1.12 13.71
C ILE A 63 2.22 0.85 12.26
N ALA A 64 1.31 1.07 11.29
CA ALA A 64 1.63 0.90 9.88
C ALA A 64 2.69 1.90 9.40
N GLY A 65 2.55 3.19 9.71
CA GLY A 65 3.53 4.20 9.32
C GLY A 65 4.91 3.95 9.93
N PHE A 66 4.95 3.57 11.22
CA PHE A 66 6.18 3.18 11.90
C PHE A 66 6.82 1.96 11.22
N GLY A 67 6.05 0.89 10.97
CA GLY A 67 6.54 -0.33 10.34
C GLY A 67 7.03 -0.13 8.90
N ALA A 68 6.29 0.61 8.08
CA ALA A 68 6.66 0.95 6.71
C ALA A 68 7.98 1.71 6.65
N ARG A 69 8.18 2.62 7.62
CA ARG A 69 9.39 3.41 7.70
C ARG A 69 10.59 2.59 8.19
N LEU A 70 10.38 1.71 9.17
CA LEU A 70 11.42 0.82 9.70
C LEU A 70 11.92 -0.14 8.63
N ALA A 71 10.99 -0.71 7.87
CA ALA A 71 11.31 -1.54 6.73
C ALA A 71 11.85 -0.75 5.53
N MET A 72 11.86 0.59 5.52
CA MET A 72 12.22 1.38 4.34
C MET A 72 11.41 0.98 3.08
N GLY A 73 10.15 0.58 3.28
CA GLY A 73 9.29 0.07 2.23
C GLY A 73 7.83 0.02 2.65
N CYS A 74 6.95 0.44 1.75
CA CYS A 74 5.52 0.15 1.79
C CYS A 74 5.19 -1.05 0.89
N ASN A 75 3.97 -1.59 0.93
CA ASN A 75 3.60 -2.71 0.04
C ASN A 75 3.89 -2.43 -1.45
N LEU A 76 3.62 -1.21 -1.91
CA LEU A 76 3.90 -0.84 -3.29
C LEU A 76 5.41 -0.86 -3.59
N ALA A 77 6.20 -0.19 -2.74
CA ALA A 77 7.63 -0.10 -2.93
C ALA A 77 8.30 -1.49 -2.77
N ALA A 78 7.94 -2.27 -1.76
CA ALA A 78 8.54 -3.58 -1.55
C ALA A 78 8.13 -4.57 -2.66
N PHE A 79 6.84 -4.64 -3.02
CA PHE A 79 6.36 -5.69 -3.93
C PHE A 79 6.53 -5.34 -5.40
N PHE A 80 6.18 -4.12 -5.82
CA PHE A 80 6.25 -3.73 -7.23
C PHE A 80 7.59 -3.10 -7.63
N THR A 81 8.42 -2.67 -6.67
CA THR A 81 9.78 -2.19 -6.98
C THR A 81 10.86 -3.09 -6.39
N GLY A 82 10.79 -3.46 -5.11
CA GLY A 82 11.85 -4.20 -4.42
C GLY A 82 12.05 -5.63 -4.93
N ILE A 83 10.98 -6.43 -5.01
CA ILE A 83 11.05 -7.80 -5.53
C ILE A 83 11.48 -7.81 -7.02
N PRO A 84 10.86 -6.99 -7.91
CA PRO A 84 11.32 -6.78 -9.28
C PRO A 84 12.75 -6.24 -9.42
N GLN A 85 13.28 -5.52 -8.43
CA GLN A 85 14.68 -5.08 -8.35
C GLN A 85 15.61 -6.14 -7.74
N PHE A 86 15.12 -7.36 -7.50
CA PHE A 86 15.90 -8.51 -7.01
C PHE A 86 16.50 -8.30 -5.62
N SER A 87 15.82 -7.50 -4.79
CA SER A 87 16.22 -7.20 -3.41
C SER A 87 15.76 -8.28 -2.44
N LEU A 88 16.69 -8.89 -1.69
CA LEU A 88 16.34 -9.90 -0.68
C LEU A 88 15.50 -9.30 0.47
N HIS A 89 15.77 -8.04 0.82
CA HIS A 89 15.01 -7.29 1.82
C HIS A 89 13.50 -7.34 1.57
N ALA A 90 13.08 -7.22 0.31
CA ALA A 90 11.67 -7.17 -0.04
C ALA A 90 10.94 -8.52 0.21
N TRP A 91 11.67 -9.63 0.12
CA TRP A 91 11.16 -10.96 0.47
C TRP A 91 10.95 -11.12 1.97
N PHE A 92 11.92 -10.67 2.78
CA PHE A 92 11.75 -10.64 4.24
C PHE A 92 10.56 -9.79 4.65
N PHE A 93 10.42 -8.61 4.05
CA PHE A 93 9.27 -7.74 4.28
C PHE A 93 7.95 -8.40 3.86
N ALA A 94 7.90 -9.08 2.71
CA ALA A 94 6.68 -9.75 2.22
C ALA A 94 6.22 -10.87 3.17
N ILE A 95 7.14 -11.73 3.60
CA ILE A 95 6.84 -12.83 4.52
C ILE A 95 6.40 -12.27 5.88
N ALA A 96 7.14 -11.30 6.41
CA ALA A 96 6.81 -10.64 7.66
C ALA A 96 5.45 -9.93 7.62
N THR A 97 5.13 -9.25 6.51
CA THR A 97 3.83 -8.60 6.30
C THR A 97 2.69 -9.61 6.23
N ALA A 98 2.90 -10.76 5.58
CA ALA A 98 1.93 -11.84 5.55
C ALA A 98 1.65 -12.40 6.96
N ILE A 99 2.70 -12.60 7.77
CA ILE A 99 2.56 -13.06 9.16
C ILE A 99 1.89 -11.99 10.04
N GLY A 100 2.33 -10.74 9.96
CA GLY A 100 1.77 -9.63 10.72
C GLY A 100 0.29 -9.39 10.41
N SER A 101 -0.08 -9.48 9.13
CA SER A 101 -1.48 -9.34 8.70
C SER A 101 -2.37 -10.51 9.16
N TRP A 102 -1.81 -11.71 9.31
CA TRP A 102 -2.53 -12.84 9.90
C TRP A 102 -2.84 -12.61 11.38
N PHE A 103 -1.86 -12.10 12.16
CA PHE A 103 -2.10 -11.69 13.55
C PHE A 103 -3.10 -10.54 13.64
N GLY A 104 -2.97 -9.53 12.77
CA GLY A 104 -3.91 -8.42 12.69
C GLY A 104 -5.33 -8.87 12.37
N ALA A 105 -5.48 -9.83 11.45
CA ALA A 105 -6.78 -10.40 11.10
C ALA A 105 -7.43 -11.08 12.31
N ARG A 106 -6.68 -11.90 13.06
CA ARG A 106 -7.18 -12.52 14.31
C ARG A 106 -7.54 -11.50 15.38
N PHE A 107 -6.70 -10.48 15.54
CA PHE A 107 -6.90 -9.45 16.56
C PHE A 107 -8.15 -8.62 16.27
N THR A 108 -8.36 -8.20 15.02
CA THR A 108 -9.57 -7.43 14.62
C THR A 108 -10.88 -8.22 14.75
N LEU A 109 -10.82 -9.55 14.81
CA LEU A 109 -11.99 -10.40 15.01
C LEU A 109 -12.41 -10.56 16.48
N LEU A 110 -11.62 -10.05 17.44
CA LEU A 110 -11.93 -10.12 18.87
C LEU A 110 -13.23 -9.34 19.21
N PRO A 111 -14.01 -9.79 20.21
CA PRO A 111 -15.32 -9.21 20.54
C PRO A 111 -15.30 -7.70 20.81
N ILE A 112 -14.22 -7.20 21.44
CA ILE A 112 -14.05 -5.79 21.80
C ILE A 112 -14.02 -4.85 20.58
N PHE A 113 -13.68 -5.38 19.40
CA PHE A 113 -13.56 -4.63 18.16
C PHE A 113 -14.77 -4.79 17.23
N ARG A 114 -15.70 -5.68 17.56
CA ARG A 114 -16.93 -5.87 16.78
C ARG A 114 -17.92 -4.77 17.12
N ILE A 115 -18.26 -3.96 16.14
CA ILE A 115 -19.29 -2.93 16.29
C ILE A 115 -20.65 -3.64 16.32
N PRO A 116 -21.51 -3.41 17.33
CA PRO A 116 -22.87 -3.94 17.31
C PRO A 116 -23.63 -3.28 16.15
N VAL A 117 -23.89 -4.04 15.10
CA VAL A 117 -24.70 -3.59 13.97
C VAL A 117 -26.16 -3.65 14.39
N LYS A 118 -26.76 -2.50 14.70
CA LYS A 118 -28.22 -2.40 14.87
C LYS A 118 -28.87 -2.59 13.50
N MET A 119 -29.40 -3.77 13.23
CA MET A 119 -30.20 -4.00 12.03
C MET A 119 -31.52 -3.23 12.14
N GLN A 120 -31.74 -2.31 11.22
CA GLN A 120 -33.00 -1.58 11.13
C GLN A 120 -33.90 -2.32 10.14
N LYS A 121 -35.09 -2.74 10.57
CA LYS A 121 -36.08 -3.30 9.65
C LYS A 121 -36.54 -2.20 8.70
N VAL A 122 -36.38 -2.45 7.40
CA VAL A 122 -36.89 -1.60 6.32
C VAL A 122 -37.98 -2.39 5.60
N SER A 123 -39.15 -1.79 5.42
CA SER A 123 -40.32 -2.39 4.77
C SER A 123 -40.31 -2.25 3.25
N ALA A 124 -39.47 -1.36 2.70
CA ALA A 124 -39.34 -1.13 1.26
C ALA A 124 -37.88 -0.88 0.88
N ALA A 125 -37.50 -1.29 -0.34
CA ALA A 125 -36.21 -0.95 -0.91
C ALA A 125 -36.11 0.57 -1.10
N SER A 126 -35.00 1.16 -0.66
CA SER A 126 -34.76 2.59 -0.88
C SER A 126 -34.65 2.87 -2.39
N PRO A 127 -35.38 3.85 -2.94
CA PRO A 127 -35.31 4.16 -4.37
C PRO A 127 -33.90 4.62 -4.73
N LEU A 128 -33.33 4.04 -5.79
CA LEU A 128 -32.04 4.47 -6.33
C LEU A 128 -32.22 5.84 -7.01
N THR A 129 -32.02 6.93 -6.26
CA THR A 129 -32.06 8.28 -6.81
C THR A 129 -30.82 8.52 -7.67
N GLN A 130 -30.94 8.34 -8.98
CA GLN A 130 -29.90 8.74 -9.93
C GLN A 130 -30.01 10.25 -10.20
N LYS A 131 -28.94 11.00 -9.92
CA LYS A 131 -28.86 12.46 -10.18
C LYS A 131 -27.92 12.71 -11.37
N PRO A 132 -28.42 12.67 -12.62
CA PRO A 132 -27.59 12.75 -13.82
C PRO A 132 -26.83 14.08 -13.92
N ASP A 133 -27.44 15.20 -13.54
CA ASP A 133 -26.77 16.51 -13.57
C ASP A 133 -25.59 16.60 -12.59
N GLN A 134 -25.73 15.97 -11.42
CA GLN A 134 -24.65 15.88 -10.45
C GLN A 134 -23.48 15.06 -10.99
N ALA A 135 -23.76 13.94 -11.68
CA ALA A 135 -22.75 13.13 -12.33
C ALA A 135 -22.04 13.90 -13.45
N ARG A 136 -22.78 14.65 -14.28
CA ARG A 136 -22.21 15.47 -15.35
C ARG A 136 -21.33 16.61 -14.81
N ARG A 137 -21.75 17.27 -13.73
CA ARG A 137 -20.96 18.31 -13.06
C ARG A 137 -19.68 17.73 -12.48
N ARG A 138 -19.75 16.59 -11.79
CA ARG A 138 -18.58 15.90 -11.25
C ARG A 138 -17.62 15.44 -12.34
N PHE A 139 -18.14 14.95 -13.46
CA PHE A 139 -17.31 14.58 -14.60
C PHE A 139 -16.55 15.79 -15.17
N ARG A 140 -17.21 16.94 -15.35
CA ARG A 140 -16.56 18.19 -15.78
C ARG A 140 -15.49 18.66 -14.78
N LEU A 141 -15.78 18.60 -13.48
CA LEU A 141 -14.79 18.90 -12.44
C LEU A 141 -13.60 17.95 -12.51
N GLY A 142 -13.83 16.65 -12.74
CA GLY A 142 -12.76 15.68 -12.93
C GLY A 142 -11.88 16.00 -14.13
N MET A 143 -12.46 16.45 -15.26
CA MET A 143 -11.68 16.91 -16.42
C MET A 143 -10.86 18.16 -16.10
N LEU A 144 -11.45 19.15 -15.42
CA LEU A 144 -10.73 20.36 -15.01
C LEU A 144 -9.54 20.05 -14.10
N VAL A 145 -9.73 19.16 -13.12
CA VAL A 145 -8.64 18.71 -12.24
C VAL A 145 -7.57 17.97 -13.04
N PHE A 146 -7.96 17.06 -13.93
CA PHE A 146 -7.01 16.28 -14.73
C PHE A 146 -6.16 17.16 -15.65
N PHE A 147 -6.79 18.03 -16.45
CA PHE A 147 -6.07 18.94 -17.33
C PHE A 147 -5.29 20.00 -16.56
N GLY A 148 -5.79 20.46 -15.42
CA GLY A 148 -5.05 21.36 -14.52
C GLY A 148 -3.77 20.71 -13.98
N MET A 149 -3.86 19.47 -13.52
CA MET A 149 -2.69 18.70 -13.04
C MET A 149 -1.71 18.38 -14.17
N LEU A 150 -2.20 18.02 -15.37
CA LEU A 150 -1.36 17.81 -16.55
C LEU A 150 -0.65 19.09 -16.97
N GLY A 151 -1.36 20.21 -17.05
CA GLY A 151 -0.78 21.51 -17.40
C GLY A 151 0.29 21.92 -16.40
N TRP A 152 0.02 21.78 -15.10
CA TRP A 152 1.02 22.07 -14.06
C TRP A 152 2.25 21.14 -14.16
N ALA A 153 2.04 19.85 -14.41
CA ALA A 153 3.13 18.90 -14.58
C ALA A 153 4.01 19.21 -15.81
N LEU A 154 3.40 19.61 -16.94
CA LEU A 154 4.11 20.02 -18.16
C LEU A 154 4.89 21.32 -17.98
N LEU A 155 4.29 22.35 -17.35
CA LEU A 155 4.98 23.59 -17.03
C LEU A 155 6.19 23.33 -16.10
N THR A 156 6.01 22.43 -15.13
CA THR A 156 7.10 22.03 -14.25
C THR A 156 8.18 21.25 -14.99
N ALA A 157 7.80 20.42 -15.98
CA ALA A 157 8.74 19.68 -16.81
C ALA A 157 9.61 20.59 -17.69
N MET A 158 9.07 21.73 -18.15
CA MET A 158 9.83 22.71 -18.93
C MET A 158 10.96 23.36 -18.12
N ASN A 159 10.73 23.61 -16.83
CA ASN A 159 11.74 24.19 -15.94
C ASN A 159 12.67 23.13 -15.34
N GLN A 160 12.10 22.00 -14.89
CA GLN A 160 12.78 20.92 -14.17
C GLN A 160 12.23 19.56 -14.65
N PRO A 161 12.83 18.96 -15.69
CA PRO A 161 12.26 17.79 -16.37
C PRO A 161 12.05 16.59 -15.44
N LYS A 162 12.94 16.39 -14.46
CA LYS A 162 12.82 15.30 -13.47
C LYS A 162 11.58 15.44 -12.58
N LEU A 163 11.27 16.67 -12.14
CA LEU A 163 10.12 16.94 -11.25
C LEU A 163 8.80 16.85 -12.01
N GLY A 164 8.75 17.43 -13.22
CA GLY A 164 7.56 17.37 -14.06
C GLY A 164 7.23 15.93 -14.49
N LEU A 165 8.23 15.14 -14.87
CA LEU A 165 8.04 13.73 -15.20
C LEU A 165 7.53 12.92 -14.00
N ALA A 166 8.07 13.15 -12.80
CA ALA A 166 7.61 12.50 -11.58
C ALA A 166 6.13 12.82 -11.28
N MET A 167 5.72 14.07 -11.49
CA MET A 167 4.33 14.48 -11.33
C MET A 167 3.41 13.84 -12.37
N LEU A 168 3.83 13.76 -13.65
CA LEU A 168 3.07 13.08 -14.72
C LEU A 168 2.87 11.60 -14.40
N PHE A 169 3.94 10.91 -13.98
CA PHE A 169 3.84 9.52 -13.52
C PHE A 169 2.91 9.41 -12.32
N GLY A 170 3.01 10.33 -11.36
CA GLY A 170 2.10 10.39 -10.22
C GLY A 170 0.64 10.49 -10.64
N VAL A 171 0.29 11.39 -11.57
CA VAL A 171 -1.08 11.54 -12.09
C VAL A 171 -1.58 10.25 -12.74
N GLY A 172 -0.80 9.67 -13.65
CA GLY A 172 -1.16 8.41 -14.31
C GLY A 172 -1.31 7.26 -13.31
N PHE A 173 -0.39 7.16 -12.37
CA PHE A 173 -0.40 6.12 -11.35
C PHE A 173 -1.57 6.27 -10.37
N GLY A 174 -1.92 7.50 -9.98
CA GLY A 174 -3.09 7.80 -9.15
C GLY A 174 -4.41 7.45 -9.85
N LEU A 175 -4.53 7.72 -11.16
CA LEU A 175 -5.69 7.29 -11.96
C LEU A 175 -5.85 5.77 -11.94
N LEU A 176 -4.74 5.05 -12.14
CA LEU A 176 -4.72 3.59 -12.15
C LEU A 176 -5.09 3.02 -10.77
N ILE A 177 -4.52 3.55 -9.67
CA ILE A 177 -4.81 3.06 -8.32
C ILE A 177 -6.28 3.23 -7.98
N GLU A 178 -6.88 4.39 -8.28
CA GLU A 178 -8.30 4.60 -7.97
C GLU A 178 -9.16 3.59 -8.73
N ARG A 179 -8.93 3.45 -10.05
CA ARG A 179 -9.78 2.61 -10.90
C ARG A 179 -9.60 1.12 -10.64
N ALA A 180 -8.37 0.69 -10.40
CA ALA A 180 -8.07 -0.71 -10.10
C ALA A 180 -8.31 -1.06 -8.62
N GLN A 181 -8.55 -0.06 -7.76
CA GLN A 181 -8.74 -0.22 -6.31
C GLN A 181 -7.70 -1.16 -5.67
N ILE A 182 -6.43 -1.00 -6.06
CA ILE A 182 -5.34 -1.86 -5.59
C ILE A 182 -5.10 -1.61 -4.10
N CYS A 183 -5.56 -2.53 -3.28
CA CYS A 183 -5.39 -2.49 -1.83
C CYS A 183 -4.76 -3.78 -1.33
N PHE A 184 -3.50 -3.69 -0.91
CA PHE A 184 -2.78 -4.83 -0.34
C PHE A 184 -3.39 -5.32 0.97
N THR A 185 -4.01 -4.40 1.72
CA THR A 185 -4.72 -4.76 2.96
C THR A 185 -5.86 -5.73 2.71
N SER A 186 -6.69 -5.52 1.68
CA SER A 186 -7.76 -6.46 1.36
C SER A 186 -7.20 -7.77 0.83
N ALA A 187 -6.12 -7.74 0.04
CA ALA A 187 -5.46 -8.95 -0.44
C ALA A 187 -5.04 -9.88 0.71
N PHE A 188 -4.37 -9.35 1.74
CA PHE A 188 -3.97 -10.14 2.91
C PHE A 188 -5.15 -10.46 3.84
N ARG A 189 -5.93 -9.45 4.24
CA ARG A 189 -7.04 -9.64 5.18
C ARG A 189 -8.08 -10.63 4.66
N ASP A 190 -8.49 -10.49 3.40
CA ASP A 190 -9.58 -11.30 2.84
C ASP A 190 -9.10 -12.75 2.61
N MET A 191 -7.82 -12.95 2.31
CA MET A 191 -7.19 -14.28 2.25
C MET A 191 -7.23 -14.99 3.62
N TRP A 192 -7.02 -14.26 4.73
CA TRP A 192 -7.03 -14.83 6.07
C TRP A 192 -8.43 -15.03 6.64
N ILE A 193 -9.34 -14.09 6.41
CA ILE A 193 -10.69 -14.09 7.01
C ILE A 193 -11.70 -14.85 6.16
N THR A 194 -11.66 -14.68 4.84
CA THR A 194 -12.71 -15.18 3.92
C THR A 194 -12.22 -16.24 2.93
N GLY A 195 -10.91 -16.48 2.86
CA GLY A 195 -10.30 -17.38 1.88
C GLY A 195 -10.26 -16.85 0.45
N ARG A 196 -10.71 -15.61 0.19
CA ARG A 196 -10.67 -15.00 -1.14
C ARG A 196 -9.24 -14.59 -1.51
N THR A 197 -8.68 -15.19 -2.55
CA THR A 197 -7.27 -14.98 -2.94
C THR A 197 -7.06 -14.24 -4.25
N HIS A 198 -8.12 -13.78 -4.92
CA HIS A 198 -8.04 -13.14 -6.25
C HIS A 198 -7.03 -11.98 -6.31
N MET A 199 -7.09 -11.05 -5.35
CA MET A 199 -6.17 -9.91 -5.32
C MET A 199 -4.72 -10.33 -5.06
N ALA A 200 -4.50 -11.33 -4.21
CA ALA A 200 -3.16 -11.82 -3.91
C ALA A 200 -2.52 -12.49 -5.15
N LYS A 201 -3.30 -13.29 -5.90
CA LYS A 201 -2.87 -13.87 -7.17
C LYS A 201 -2.55 -12.79 -8.21
N ALA A 202 -3.40 -11.76 -8.32
CA ALA A 202 -3.19 -10.64 -9.24
C ALA A 202 -1.91 -9.85 -8.91
N ILE A 203 -1.63 -9.62 -7.62
CA ILE A 203 -0.39 -8.96 -7.18
C ILE A 203 0.84 -9.79 -7.57
N ILE A 204 0.83 -11.12 -7.37
CA ILE A 204 1.96 -11.98 -7.76
C ILE A 204 2.22 -11.94 -9.27
N ILE A 205 1.17 -12.02 -10.08
CA ILE A 205 1.30 -11.92 -11.54
C ILE A 205 1.84 -10.54 -11.94
N GLY A 206 1.33 -9.47 -11.31
CA GLY A 206 1.82 -8.11 -11.51
C GLY A 206 3.31 -7.96 -11.17
N MET A 207 3.77 -8.56 -10.07
CA MET A 207 5.19 -8.58 -9.69
C MET A 207 6.03 -9.34 -10.72
N ALA A 208 5.56 -10.47 -11.23
CA ALA A 208 6.27 -11.24 -12.26
C ALA A 208 6.45 -10.42 -13.55
N VAL A 209 5.38 -9.77 -14.03
CA VAL A 209 5.46 -8.88 -15.21
C VAL A 209 6.40 -7.71 -14.95
N SER A 210 6.32 -7.09 -13.77
CA SER A 210 7.20 -5.98 -13.38
C SER A 210 8.67 -6.41 -13.28
N ALA A 211 8.96 -7.66 -12.86
CA ALA A 211 10.31 -8.19 -12.77
C ALA A 211 10.99 -8.29 -14.15
N ILE A 212 10.26 -8.68 -15.21
CA ILE A 212 10.79 -8.67 -16.59
C ILE A 212 11.14 -7.25 -17.00
N GLY A 213 10.22 -6.31 -16.76
CA GLY A 213 10.40 -4.91 -17.09
C GLY A 213 11.67 -4.36 -16.44
N ILE A 214 11.82 -4.51 -15.13
CA ILE A 214 13.00 -4.04 -14.40
C ILE A 214 14.27 -4.79 -14.80
N PHE A 215 14.20 -6.11 -15.02
CA PHE A 215 15.35 -6.88 -15.51
C PHE A 215 15.90 -6.29 -16.81
N SER A 216 15.04 -5.93 -17.76
CA SER A 216 15.49 -5.29 -19.01
C SER A 216 16.26 -3.98 -18.77
N TYR A 217 15.80 -3.14 -17.84
CA TYR A 217 16.49 -1.89 -17.47
C TYR A 217 17.80 -2.13 -16.72
N VAL A 218 17.87 -3.13 -15.85
CA VAL A 218 19.11 -3.47 -15.14
C VAL A 218 20.17 -3.97 -16.12
N GLN A 219 19.77 -4.73 -17.15
CA GLN A 219 20.68 -5.18 -18.21
C GLN A 219 21.19 -4.02 -19.09
N LEU A 220 20.49 -2.90 -19.14
CA LEU A 220 20.93 -1.65 -19.79
C LEU A 220 21.87 -0.81 -18.90
N GLY A 221 22.27 -1.31 -17.73
CA GLY A 221 23.23 -0.66 -16.83
C GLY A 221 22.61 0.25 -15.76
N VAL A 222 21.28 0.24 -15.60
CA VAL A 222 20.62 1.01 -14.52
C VAL A 222 20.78 0.28 -13.19
N GLU A 223 21.43 0.91 -12.21
CA GLU A 223 21.65 0.29 -10.91
C GLU A 223 20.34 0.09 -10.12
N PRO A 224 20.07 -1.13 -9.60
CA PRO A 224 18.90 -1.39 -8.78
C PRO A 224 19.02 -0.73 -7.41
N LYS A 225 17.91 -0.13 -6.93
CA LYS A 225 17.85 0.49 -5.61
C LYS A 225 17.54 -0.56 -4.54
N ILE A 226 18.53 -0.88 -3.71
CA ILE A 226 18.44 -1.98 -2.73
C ILE A 226 18.56 -1.45 -1.31
N MET A 227 17.72 -2.02 -0.44
CA MET A 227 17.65 -1.69 0.99
C MET A 227 18.31 -2.80 1.84
N TRP A 228 18.65 -2.47 3.08
CA TRP A 228 19.31 -3.39 4.01
C TRP A 228 18.43 -4.60 4.35
N ALA A 229 18.95 -5.81 4.13
CA ALA A 229 18.24 -7.06 4.42
C ALA A 229 18.46 -7.49 5.88
N GLY A 230 18.03 -6.65 6.82
CA GLY A 230 18.22 -6.88 8.26
C GLY A 230 16.92 -7.12 9.05
N PRO A 231 17.03 -7.18 10.39
CA PRO A 231 15.90 -7.27 11.31
C PRO A 231 14.88 -6.15 11.15
N ASN A 232 15.30 -4.97 10.66
CA ASN A 232 14.42 -3.87 10.29
C ASN A 232 13.32 -4.28 9.30
N ALA A 233 13.66 -5.11 8.29
CA ALA A 233 12.71 -5.60 7.29
C ALA A 233 11.64 -6.51 7.91
N VAL A 234 12.06 -7.37 8.84
CA VAL A 234 11.20 -8.36 9.49
C VAL A 234 10.30 -7.68 10.53
N ILE A 235 10.88 -6.92 11.46
CA ILE A 235 10.11 -6.21 12.50
C ILE A 235 9.21 -5.16 11.86
N GLY A 236 9.74 -4.40 10.90
CA GLY A 236 8.98 -3.41 10.14
C GLY A 236 7.83 -4.06 9.39
N GLY A 237 8.06 -5.18 8.68
CA GLY A 237 7.02 -5.93 7.98
C GLY A 237 5.95 -6.51 8.91
N LEU A 238 6.33 -7.05 10.07
CA LEU A 238 5.37 -7.57 11.06
C LEU A 238 4.45 -6.47 11.60
N LEU A 239 5.04 -5.35 12.07
CA LEU A 239 4.29 -4.20 12.55
C LEU A 239 3.40 -3.63 11.45
N PHE A 240 3.97 -3.45 10.26
CA PHE A 240 3.25 -2.93 9.11
C PHE A 240 2.05 -3.81 8.72
N GLY A 241 2.27 -5.13 8.58
CA GLY A 241 1.21 -6.09 8.26
C GLY A 241 0.09 -6.10 9.30
N PHE A 242 0.42 -6.02 10.59
CA PHE A 242 -0.56 -5.89 11.66
C PHE A 242 -1.34 -4.56 11.57
N GLY A 243 -0.61 -3.46 11.42
CA GLY A 243 -1.15 -2.10 11.36
C GLY A 243 -2.12 -1.88 10.20
N ILE A 244 -1.80 -2.36 8.99
CA ILE A 244 -2.67 -2.20 7.83
C ILE A 244 -4.01 -2.91 8.01
N VAL A 245 -4.03 -4.09 8.65
CA VAL A 245 -5.27 -4.84 8.90
C VAL A 245 -6.11 -4.16 9.98
N LEU A 246 -5.47 -3.67 11.06
CA LEU A 246 -6.12 -2.92 12.12
C LEU A 246 -6.73 -1.60 11.60
N ALA A 247 -5.98 -0.85 10.80
CA ALA A 247 -6.43 0.40 10.20
C ALA A 247 -7.49 0.18 9.10
N GLY A 248 -7.46 -0.99 8.45
CA GLY A 248 -8.31 -1.31 7.30
C GLY A 248 -7.89 -0.60 6.00
N GLY A 249 -6.63 -0.15 5.91
CA GLY A 249 -6.03 0.46 4.72
C GLY A 249 -4.50 0.54 4.79
N CYS A 250 -3.85 0.31 3.66
CA CYS A 250 -2.42 0.54 3.43
C CYS A 250 -2.19 1.96 2.88
N GLU A 251 -0.95 2.36 2.63
CA GLU A 251 -0.57 3.72 2.22
C GLU A 251 -1.32 4.18 0.98
N THR A 252 -1.26 3.38 -0.08
CA THR A 252 -2.03 3.65 -1.31
C THR A 252 -3.53 3.53 -1.05
N GLY A 253 -3.94 2.59 -0.20
CA GLY A 253 -5.32 2.30 0.12
C GLY A 253 -6.06 3.42 0.86
N TRP A 254 -5.43 4.05 1.84
CA TRP A 254 -6.04 5.17 2.55
C TRP A 254 -6.05 6.42 1.69
N MET A 255 -5.04 6.62 0.83
CA MET A 255 -4.94 7.76 -0.07
C MET A 255 -6.13 7.86 -1.02
N TYR A 256 -6.42 6.83 -1.83
CA TYR A 256 -7.52 6.91 -2.79
C TYR A 256 -8.90 6.94 -2.09
N ARG A 257 -9.07 6.20 -0.98
CA ARG A 257 -10.34 6.17 -0.23
C ARG A 257 -10.61 7.46 0.55
N ALA A 258 -9.55 8.15 0.98
CA ALA A 258 -9.66 9.49 1.54
C ALA A 258 -10.24 10.46 0.51
N VAL A 259 -9.78 10.36 -0.74
CA VAL A 259 -10.22 11.19 -1.87
C VAL A 259 -11.66 10.87 -2.32
N GLU A 260 -12.09 9.62 -2.20
CA GLU A 260 -13.52 9.24 -2.35
C GLU A 260 -14.44 9.87 -1.28
N GLY A 261 -13.89 10.49 -0.23
CA GLY A 261 -14.64 11.14 0.85
C GLY A 261 -14.89 10.23 2.06
N GLN A 262 -14.18 9.11 2.20
CA GLN A 262 -14.29 8.25 3.38
C GLN A 262 -13.43 8.80 4.53
N VAL A 263 -14.06 9.47 5.51
CA VAL A 263 -13.35 10.19 6.59
C VAL A 263 -12.54 9.26 7.50
N HIS A 264 -12.94 7.99 7.61
CA HIS A 264 -12.14 6.95 8.29
C HIS A 264 -10.68 6.94 7.82
N TYR A 265 -10.44 7.08 6.52
CA TYR A 265 -9.10 6.98 5.93
C TYR A 265 -8.26 8.26 6.12
N TRP A 266 -8.89 9.38 6.48
CA TRP A 266 -8.15 10.59 6.87
C TRP A 266 -7.45 10.36 8.21
N TRP A 267 -8.13 9.68 9.15
CA TRP A 267 -7.54 9.28 10.42
C TRP A 267 -6.44 8.23 10.26
N VAL A 268 -6.59 7.30 9.31
CA VAL A 268 -5.51 6.36 8.96
C VAL A 268 -4.28 7.11 8.44
N GLY A 269 -4.47 8.06 7.53
CA GLY A 269 -3.40 8.89 6.99
C GLY A 269 -2.69 9.71 8.08
N LEU A 270 -3.46 10.36 8.97
CA LEU A 270 -2.92 11.09 10.11
C LEU A 270 -2.07 10.16 11.00
N GLY A 271 -2.59 8.99 11.35
CA GLY A 271 -1.85 8.00 12.12
C GLY A 271 -0.55 7.59 11.43
N ASN A 272 -0.58 7.36 10.12
CA ASN A 272 0.60 6.98 9.33
C ASN A 272 1.69 8.06 9.36
N VAL A 273 1.31 9.33 9.20
CA VAL A 273 2.23 10.46 9.32
C VAL A 273 2.85 10.52 10.71
N ILE A 274 2.04 10.37 11.76
CA ILE A 274 2.52 10.36 13.15
C ILE A 274 3.51 9.22 13.37
N GLY A 275 3.16 7.99 13.00
CA GLY A 275 4.02 6.81 13.17
C GLY A 275 5.35 6.92 12.42
N SER A 276 5.31 7.40 11.17
CA SER A 276 6.51 7.63 10.37
C SER A 276 7.41 8.72 10.98
N THR A 277 6.81 9.76 11.55
CA THR A 277 7.53 10.87 12.20
C THR A 277 8.18 10.42 13.51
N ILE A 278 7.49 9.62 14.31
CA ILE A 278 8.04 9.04 15.55
C ILE A 278 9.29 8.22 15.23
N LEU A 279 9.22 7.33 14.24
CA LEU A 279 10.41 6.55 13.88
C LEU A 279 11.53 7.44 13.33
N ALA A 280 11.22 8.46 12.52
CA ALA A 280 12.23 9.39 12.03
C ALA A 280 12.93 10.14 13.17
N TYR A 281 12.24 10.42 14.27
CA TYR A 281 12.85 11.05 15.44
C TYR A 281 13.81 10.11 16.20
N TYR A 282 13.44 8.84 16.34
CA TYR A 282 14.24 7.83 17.06
C TYR A 282 15.14 6.98 16.15
N TRP A 283 15.27 7.34 14.88
CA TRP A 283 15.98 6.52 13.90
C TRP A 283 17.43 6.27 14.30
N ASP A 284 18.12 7.29 14.81
CA ASP A 284 19.53 7.19 15.19
C ASP A 284 19.75 6.18 16.34
N ASP A 285 18.73 5.95 17.17
CA ASP A 285 18.77 4.96 18.25
C ASP A 285 18.44 3.53 17.74
N PHE A 286 17.61 3.40 16.69
CA PHE A 286 17.20 2.11 16.12
C PHE A 286 18.11 1.60 14.99
N ALA A 287 18.69 2.50 14.19
CA ALA A 287 19.38 2.17 12.95
C ALA A 287 20.64 1.30 13.13
N PRO A 288 21.51 1.55 14.14
CA PRO A 288 22.68 0.71 14.38
C PRO A 288 22.30 -0.74 14.66
N ALA A 289 21.33 -0.95 15.56
CA ALA A 289 20.94 -2.30 15.98
C ALA A 289 20.12 -3.08 14.94
N LEU A 290 19.38 -2.39 14.06
CA LEU A 290 18.36 -3.03 13.23
C LEU A 290 18.62 -2.94 11.72
N ALA A 291 19.41 -1.98 11.24
CA ALA A 291 19.48 -1.66 9.81
C ALA A 291 20.90 -1.53 9.25
N THR A 292 21.77 -0.69 9.82
CA THR A 292 23.00 -0.27 9.13
C THR A 292 24.09 -1.34 9.09
N ASP A 293 24.09 -2.26 10.05
CA ASP A 293 25.11 -3.30 10.18
C ASP A 293 24.85 -4.53 9.31
N TRP A 294 23.75 -4.54 8.55
CA TRP A 294 23.30 -5.67 7.74
C TRP A 294 23.52 -5.44 6.25
N ASP A 295 23.87 -6.49 5.51
CA ASP A 295 24.22 -6.38 4.10
C ASP A 295 23.02 -6.02 3.19
N LYS A 296 23.32 -5.26 2.14
CA LYS A 296 22.40 -4.99 1.02
C LYS A 296 22.53 -6.10 -0.03
N ILE A 297 21.77 -7.18 0.14
CA ILE A 297 21.89 -8.37 -0.70
C ILE A 297 21.06 -8.22 -1.99
N ASN A 298 21.74 -8.31 -3.14
CA ASN A 298 21.16 -8.32 -4.47
C ASN A 298 21.23 -9.73 -5.08
N LEU A 299 20.08 -10.33 -5.37
CA LEU A 299 20.00 -11.67 -5.95
C LEU A 299 20.68 -11.75 -7.33
N LEU A 300 20.70 -10.67 -8.12
CA LEU A 300 21.41 -10.63 -9.41
C LEU A 300 22.93 -10.63 -9.26
N LYS A 301 23.46 -10.00 -8.21
CA LYS A 301 24.92 -10.02 -7.95
C LYS A 301 25.36 -11.35 -7.35
N THR A 302 24.53 -11.97 -6.52
CA THR A 302 24.85 -13.23 -5.85
C THR A 302 24.72 -14.45 -6.77
N PHE A 303 23.68 -14.51 -7.61
CA PHE A 303 23.38 -15.67 -8.46
C PHE A 303 23.63 -15.43 -9.96
N GLY A 304 24.14 -14.24 -10.32
CA GLY A 304 24.25 -13.79 -11.71
C GLY A 304 22.91 -13.31 -12.30
N PRO A 305 22.91 -12.65 -13.48
CA PRO A 305 21.70 -12.03 -14.03
C PRO A 305 20.56 -13.02 -14.26
N MET A 306 20.85 -14.14 -14.95
CA MET A 306 19.84 -15.17 -15.24
C MET A 306 19.48 -15.99 -14.00
N GLY A 307 20.45 -16.22 -13.09
CA GLY A 307 20.20 -16.94 -11.85
C GLY A 307 19.31 -16.16 -10.88
N GLY A 308 19.54 -14.85 -10.71
CA GLY A 308 18.69 -13.99 -9.90
C GLY A 308 17.28 -13.86 -10.46
N LEU A 309 17.12 -13.81 -11.78
CA LEU A 309 15.81 -13.87 -12.43
C LEU A 309 15.08 -15.18 -12.13
N LEU A 310 15.76 -16.32 -12.34
CA LEU A 310 15.20 -17.64 -12.10
C LEU A 310 14.80 -17.84 -10.62
N VAL A 311 15.63 -17.42 -9.68
CA VAL A 311 15.34 -17.47 -8.24
C VAL A 311 14.10 -16.64 -7.90
N THR A 312 14.00 -15.39 -8.38
CA THR A 312 12.81 -14.57 -8.16
C THR A 312 11.54 -15.23 -8.70
N TYR A 313 11.60 -15.80 -9.90
CA TYR A 313 10.46 -16.51 -10.49
C TYR A 313 10.08 -17.77 -9.72
N LEU A 314 11.06 -18.56 -9.26
CA LEU A 314 10.79 -19.72 -8.41
C LEU A 314 10.14 -19.31 -7.09
N LEU A 315 10.60 -18.23 -6.46
CA LEU A 315 10.01 -17.71 -5.23
C LEU A 315 8.58 -17.18 -5.45
N LEU A 316 8.32 -16.48 -6.56
CA LEU A 316 6.98 -16.02 -6.93
C LEU A 316 6.04 -17.19 -7.23
N PHE A 317 6.53 -18.22 -7.90
CA PHE A 317 5.78 -19.45 -8.17
C PHE A 317 5.48 -20.20 -6.87
N ALA A 318 6.46 -20.35 -5.98
CA ALA A 318 6.27 -20.95 -4.67
C ALA A 318 5.22 -20.17 -3.85
N ALA A 319 5.28 -18.84 -3.84
CA ALA A 319 4.29 -18.00 -3.19
C ALA A 319 2.88 -18.19 -3.78
N LEU A 320 2.76 -18.29 -5.11
CA LEU A 320 1.48 -18.55 -5.77
C LEU A 320 0.90 -19.91 -5.38
N MET A 321 1.75 -20.95 -5.37
CA MET A 321 1.35 -22.30 -4.97
C MET A 321 0.93 -22.36 -3.50
N LEU A 322 1.61 -21.65 -2.61
CA LEU A 322 1.23 -21.54 -1.20
C LEU A 322 -0.15 -20.88 -1.04
N ILE A 323 -0.44 -19.83 -1.81
CA ILE A 323 -1.74 -19.13 -1.76
C ILE A 323 -2.88 -20.03 -2.28
N ILE A 324 -2.65 -20.75 -3.38
CA ILE A 324 -3.61 -21.72 -3.92
C ILE A 324 -3.82 -22.88 -2.93
N GLY A 325 -2.75 -23.38 -2.32
CA GLY A 325 -2.81 -24.42 -1.30
C GLY A 325 -3.59 -23.97 -0.06
N TRP A 326 -3.38 -22.72 0.37
CA TRP A 326 -4.12 -22.10 1.47
C TRP A 326 -5.61 -21.98 1.16
N GLU A 327 -5.96 -21.46 -0.03
CA GLU A 327 -7.35 -21.35 -0.50
C GLU A 327 -8.07 -22.70 -0.45
N LYS A 328 -7.47 -23.76 -1.02
CA LYS A 328 -8.03 -25.12 -0.99
C LYS A 328 -8.20 -25.63 0.43
N ARG A 329 -7.22 -25.40 1.32
CA ARG A 329 -7.27 -25.81 2.72
C ARG A 329 -8.36 -25.06 3.49
N PHE A 330 -8.56 -23.78 3.22
CA PHE A 330 -9.56 -22.94 3.88
C PHE A 330 -10.97 -23.45 3.57
N PHE A 331 -11.30 -23.63 2.29
CA PHE A 331 -12.62 -24.14 1.88
C PHE A 331 -12.86 -25.59 2.31
N ARG A 332 -11.83 -26.45 2.29
CA ARG A 332 -11.95 -27.83 2.81
C ARG A 332 -12.26 -27.87 4.31
N ARG A 333 -11.75 -26.93 5.10
CA ARG A 333 -12.06 -26.83 6.54
C ARG A 333 -13.44 -26.24 6.82
N ALA A 334 -13.93 -25.36 5.96
CA ALA A 334 -15.25 -24.74 6.10
C ALA A 334 -16.40 -25.69 5.70
N ALA A 335 -16.18 -26.60 4.74
CA ALA A 335 -17.23 -27.48 4.22
C ALA A 335 -17.95 -28.35 5.28
N PRO A 336 -17.26 -28.99 6.25
CA PRO A 336 -17.93 -29.78 7.29
C PRO A 336 -18.77 -28.94 8.26
N GLN A 337 -18.39 -27.68 8.49
CA GLN A 337 -19.12 -26.77 9.38
C GLN A 337 -20.41 -26.27 8.75
N ILE A 338 -20.38 -25.93 7.45
CA ILE A 338 -21.57 -25.56 6.69
C ILE A 338 -22.53 -26.74 6.58
N ALA A 339 -22.02 -27.96 6.36
CA ALA A 339 -22.85 -29.17 6.33
C ALA A 339 -23.57 -29.45 7.66
N LYS A 340 -22.98 -29.06 8.81
CA LYS A 340 -23.61 -29.17 10.13
C LYS A 340 -24.62 -28.07 10.45
N GLU A 341 -24.55 -26.90 9.81
CA GLU A 341 -25.53 -25.82 10.00
C GLU A 341 -26.77 -25.99 9.12
N ILE A 342 -26.66 -26.77 8.03
CA ILE A 342 -27.75 -27.07 7.10
C ILE A 342 -28.52 -28.34 7.50
N ALA A 343 -27.88 -29.27 8.22
CA ALA A 343 -28.48 -30.50 8.75
C ALA A 343 -29.16 -30.26 10.10
#